data_AF-A0A9R1Q6E2-F1
#
_entry.id   AF-A0A9R1Q6E2-F1
#
_cell.length_a   1.000
_cell.length_b   1.000
_cell.length_c   1.000
_cell.angle_alpha   90.00
_cell.angle_beta   90.00
_cell.angle_gamma   90.00
#
_symmetry.space_group_name_H-M   'P 1'
#
loop_
_entity.id
_entity.type
_entity.pdbx_description
1 polymer ?
#
loop_
_entity_poly.entity_id
_entity_poly.type
_entity_poly.pdbx_seq_one_letter_code
_entity_poly.pdbx_strand_id
1 'polypeptide(L)'
;MNVLARVSAVMTNAPIILNVDCDMFVNNPQVVLHAMCLLLGFDDETCSGFVQVPQRFYGKLKDDPFGNQMEVLREGGLAGLQGIFYLGTGCFHRRKIIYGVAPASFAAIKHEREGSLSYEDLLTKFGASMELVESSRNIYSVEIPPKPMIDITSRIQVAKQVSTCNYETGTHWGEEIGWSYGSMAEDILTGQRIHSAGWKTTLLDTNPPAFLGCAPTGGPASLTQYKRWATGVLEILLGQNNPIIATTFKRLQFRQCLAYLVLYIWSMRAPFELCYALLGPFCLFRNHSFLLKVNFCLTVHST
;
A
#
# COMPACT_ATOMS: atom_id res chain seq x y z
N MET A 1 -1.64 13.41 2.03
CA MET A 1 -2.83 12.52 2.13
C MET A 1 -3.62 12.70 3.42
N ASN A 2 -3.04 12.52 4.61
CA ASN A 2 -3.76 12.58 5.90
C ASN A 2 -4.56 13.87 6.14
N VAL A 3 -3.98 15.03 5.85
CA VAL A 3 -4.68 16.33 5.92
C VAL A 3 -5.95 16.34 5.05
N LEU A 4 -5.86 15.87 3.80
CA LEU A 4 -7.00 15.81 2.89
C LEU A 4 -8.09 14.86 3.41
N ALA A 5 -7.69 13.74 4.02
CA ALA A 5 -8.63 12.80 4.62
C ALA A 5 -9.44 13.44 5.76
N ARG A 6 -8.78 14.22 6.64
CA ARG A 6 -9.43 14.98 7.73
C ARG A 6 -10.35 16.07 7.21
N VAL A 7 -9.86 16.90 6.30
CA VAL A 7 -10.65 17.99 5.70
C VAL A 7 -11.89 17.43 5.00
N SER A 8 -11.72 16.38 4.19
CA SER A 8 -12.84 15.71 3.54
C SER A 8 -13.84 15.12 4.53
N ALA A 9 -13.39 14.61 5.68
CA ALA A 9 -14.27 14.04 6.71
C ALA A 9 -15.23 15.08 7.30
N VAL A 10 -14.80 16.33 7.50
CA VAL A 10 -15.64 17.38 8.07
C VAL A 10 -16.46 18.13 7.02
N MET A 11 -16.09 18.04 5.74
CA MET A 11 -16.80 18.69 4.63
C MET A 11 -17.88 17.80 4.02
N THR A 12 -17.51 16.61 3.53
CA THR A 12 -18.42 15.73 2.76
C THR A 12 -18.55 14.32 3.34
N ASN A 13 -17.60 13.90 4.16
CA ASN A 13 -17.51 12.58 4.78
C ASN A 13 -17.77 11.40 3.83
N ALA A 14 -17.31 11.49 2.58
CA ALA A 14 -17.55 10.44 1.58
C ALA A 14 -16.97 9.08 2.06
N PRO A 15 -17.72 7.96 2.02
CA PRO A 15 -17.30 6.68 2.58
C PRO A 15 -16.17 6.01 1.79
N ILE A 16 -15.98 6.39 0.54
CA ILE A 16 -14.89 5.93 -0.34
C ILE A 16 -13.99 7.11 -0.67
N ILE A 17 -12.68 6.87 -0.67
CA ILE A 17 -11.64 7.83 -1.04
C ILE A 17 -10.89 7.27 -2.24
N LEU A 18 -10.84 8.03 -3.33
CA LEU A 18 -10.00 7.74 -4.49
C LEU A 18 -8.70 8.55 -4.37
N ASN A 19 -7.56 7.87 -4.41
CA ASN A 19 -6.25 8.48 -4.55
C ASN A 19 -5.78 8.42 -6.01
N VAL A 20 -5.35 9.57 -6.56
CA VAL A 20 -4.73 9.69 -7.88
C VAL A 20 -3.61 10.74 -7.83
N ASP A 21 -2.44 10.39 -8.37
CA ASP A 21 -1.30 11.29 -8.56
C ASP A 21 -1.54 12.31 -9.69
N CYS A 22 -0.81 13.42 -9.66
CA CYS A 22 -0.97 14.52 -10.62
C CYS A 22 -0.52 14.19 -12.05
N ASP A 23 0.30 13.15 -12.22
CA ASP A 23 0.77 12.64 -13.51
C ASP A 23 -0.11 11.51 -14.06
N MET A 24 -1.20 11.18 -13.36
CA MET A 24 -2.19 10.16 -13.75
C MET A 24 -3.53 10.83 -14.08
N PHE A 25 -4.23 10.31 -15.10
CA PHE A 25 -5.57 10.73 -15.45
C PHE A 25 -6.51 9.54 -15.67
N VAL A 26 -7.81 9.78 -15.53
CA VAL A 26 -8.87 8.78 -15.77
C VAL A 26 -8.99 8.56 -17.28
N ASN A 27 -8.71 7.34 -17.72
CA ASN A 27 -8.85 6.94 -19.12
C ASN A 27 -10.15 6.16 -19.37
N ASN A 28 -10.60 5.34 -18.41
CA ASN A 28 -11.91 4.70 -18.49
C ASN A 28 -12.93 5.47 -17.65
N PRO A 29 -13.95 6.13 -18.24
CA PRO A 29 -14.93 6.91 -17.49
C PRO A 29 -15.83 6.05 -16.57
N GLN A 30 -15.88 4.73 -16.79
CA GLN A 30 -16.65 3.80 -15.96
C GLN A 30 -15.86 3.24 -14.77
N VAL A 31 -14.62 3.67 -14.55
CA VAL A 31 -13.77 3.12 -13.47
C VAL A 31 -14.42 3.23 -12.09
N VAL A 32 -15.09 4.34 -11.80
CA VAL A 32 -15.76 4.53 -10.51
C VAL A 32 -16.88 3.50 -10.33
N LEU A 33 -17.67 3.25 -11.38
CA LEU A 33 -18.73 2.24 -11.36
C LEU A 33 -18.15 0.84 -11.13
N HIS A 34 -17.11 0.46 -11.87
CA HIS A 34 -16.45 -0.84 -11.71
C HIS A 34 -15.86 -1.03 -10.31
N ALA A 35 -15.24 0.02 -9.76
CA ALA A 35 -14.73 -0.01 -8.39
C ALA A 35 -15.86 -0.17 -7.36
N MET A 36 -17.02 0.46 -7.58
CA MET A 36 -18.18 0.28 -6.70
C MET A 36 -18.74 -1.14 -6.77
N CYS A 37 -18.76 -1.78 -7.95
CA CYS A 37 -19.16 -3.19 -8.06
C CYS A 37 -18.28 -4.10 -7.19
N LEU A 38 -16.97 -3.84 -7.14
CA LEU A 38 -16.06 -4.63 -6.29
C LEU A 38 -16.13 -4.23 -4.82
N LEU A 39 -16.30 -2.96 -4.50
CA LEU A 39 -16.37 -2.53 -3.10
C LEU A 39 -17.70 -2.94 -2.46
N LEU A 40 -18.82 -2.78 -3.16
CA LEU A 40 -20.18 -2.95 -2.62
C LEU A 40 -20.82 -4.28 -2.99
N GLY A 41 -20.25 -5.04 -3.94
CA GLY A 41 -20.85 -6.26 -4.47
C GLY A 41 -20.49 -7.54 -3.72
N PHE A 42 -19.54 -7.52 -2.77
CA PHE A 42 -19.27 -8.68 -1.92
C PHE A 42 -20.21 -8.69 -0.70
N ASP A 43 -20.74 -9.88 -0.38
CA ASP A 43 -21.52 -10.10 0.85
C ASP A 43 -20.66 -9.87 2.10
N ASP A 44 -19.40 -10.31 2.05
CA ASP A 44 -18.41 -10.04 3.08
C ASP A 44 -17.45 -8.92 2.66
N GLU A 45 -17.62 -7.76 3.27
CA GLU A 45 -16.77 -6.59 3.04
C GLU A 45 -15.29 -6.87 3.36
N THR A 46 -14.95 -7.87 4.18
CA THR A 46 -13.55 -8.25 4.44
C THR A 46 -12.81 -8.60 3.15
N CYS A 47 -13.53 -9.01 2.11
CA CYS A 47 -13.00 -9.39 0.80
C CYS A 47 -12.55 -8.19 -0.05
N SER A 48 -12.98 -6.96 0.28
CA SER A 48 -12.63 -5.77 -0.48
C SER A 48 -12.43 -4.55 0.42
N GLY A 49 -11.24 -4.47 1.01
CA GLY A 49 -10.84 -3.32 1.81
C GLY A 49 -10.50 -2.10 0.95
N PHE A 50 -9.67 -2.29 -0.06
CA PHE A 50 -9.48 -1.33 -1.13
C PHE A 50 -9.43 -2.05 -2.48
N VAL A 51 -9.68 -1.27 -3.53
CA VAL A 51 -9.58 -1.70 -4.92
C VAL A 51 -8.44 -0.94 -5.58
N GLN A 52 -7.39 -1.66 -5.95
CA GLN A 52 -6.23 -1.11 -6.65
C GLN A 52 -6.39 -1.31 -8.15
N VAL A 53 -6.24 -0.24 -8.92
CA VAL A 53 -6.11 -0.32 -10.37
C VAL A 53 -4.62 -0.42 -10.75
N PRO A 54 -4.22 -1.32 -11.66
CA PRO A 54 -2.86 -1.36 -12.16
C PRO A 54 -2.44 -0.04 -12.81
N GLN A 55 -1.30 0.53 -12.40
CA GLN A 55 -0.74 1.71 -13.06
C GLN A 55 -0.34 1.39 -14.50
N ARG A 56 -0.83 2.16 -15.48
CA ARG A 56 -0.46 2.03 -16.91
C ARG A 56 0.09 3.36 -17.39
N PHE A 57 1.10 3.32 -18.24
CA PHE A 57 1.75 4.54 -18.73
C PHE A 57 1.54 4.74 -20.23
N TYR A 58 1.27 5.98 -20.64
CA TYR A 58 1.26 6.40 -22.04
C TYR A 58 2.64 6.95 -22.44
N GLY A 59 2.93 7.03 -23.76
CA GLY A 59 4.20 7.57 -24.24
C GLY A 59 5.45 6.78 -23.83
N LYS A 60 5.27 5.48 -23.52
CA LYS A 60 6.31 4.61 -23.00
C LYS A 60 7.40 4.28 -24.04
N LEU A 61 8.66 4.15 -23.59
CA LEU A 61 9.74 3.66 -24.43
C LEU A 61 9.48 2.20 -24.83
N LYS A 62 9.63 1.88 -26.12
CA LYS A 62 9.33 0.56 -26.67
C LYS A 62 10.11 -0.56 -25.96
N ASP A 63 11.39 -0.32 -25.71
CA ASP A 63 12.30 -1.33 -25.14
C ASP A 63 12.45 -1.23 -23.61
N ASP A 64 11.77 -0.26 -22.99
CA ASP A 64 11.81 0.04 -21.54
C ASP A 64 13.18 -0.20 -20.87
N PRO A 65 14.25 0.47 -21.32
CA PRO A 65 15.62 0.15 -20.88
C PRO A 65 15.84 0.39 -19.38
N PHE A 66 14.92 1.08 -18.72
CA PHE A 66 14.97 1.36 -17.29
C PHE A 66 14.00 0.51 -16.46
N GLY A 67 13.11 -0.28 -17.08
CA GLY A 67 12.13 -1.11 -16.39
C GLY A 67 10.99 -0.33 -15.72
N ASN A 68 10.75 0.92 -16.14
CA ASN A 68 9.82 1.84 -15.47
C ASN A 68 8.35 1.42 -15.64
N GLN A 69 8.04 0.55 -16.59
CA GLN A 69 6.67 0.08 -16.80
C GLN A 69 6.23 -0.95 -15.76
N MET A 70 7.18 -1.49 -14.99
CA MET A 70 6.95 -2.45 -13.90
C MET A 70 6.02 -3.61 -14.32
N GLU A 71 6.15 -4.10 -15.56
CA GLU A 71 5.19 -5.04 -16.15
C GLU A 71 5.01 -6.32 -15.31
N VAL A 72 6.09 -6.79 -14.68
CA VAL A 72 6.10 -7.99 -13.82
C VAL A 72 5.24 -7.82 -12.55
N LEU A 73 5.17 -6.62 -11.96
CA LEU A 73 4.35 -6.38 -10.77
C LEU A 73 2.84 -6.36 -11.09
N ARG A 74 2.47 -6.34 -12.38
CA ARG A 74 1.08 -6.28 -12.81
C ARG A 74 0.40 -7.65 -12.86
N GLU A 75 1.16 -8.73 -12.77
CA GLU A 75 0.59 -10.07 -12.89
C GLU A 75 -0.34 -10.35 -11.70
N GLY A 76 -1.58 -10.76 -12.00
CA GLY A 76 -2.66 -10.90 -11.02
C GLY A 76 -2.48 -12.00 -9.98
N GLY A 77 -1.35 -12.73 -9.96
CA GLY A 77 -1.10 -13.84 -9.05
C GLY A 77 -1.23 -13.47 -7.57
N LEU A 78 -0.85 -12.24 -7.20
CA LEU A 78 -0.99 -11.73 -5.83
C LEU A 78 -2.44 -11.47 -5.42
N ALA A 79 -3.33 -11.18 -6.38
CA ALA A 79 -4.73 -10.92 -6.10
C ALA A 79 -5.45 -12.14 -5.49
N GLY A 80 -4.96 -13.36 -5.76
CA GLY A 80 -5.49 -14.61 -5.21
C GLY A 80 -4.99 -14.96 -3.80
N LEU A 81 -4.11 -14.14 -3.20
CA LEU A 81 -3.64 -14.33 -1.82
C LEU A 81 -4.56 -13.59 -0.83
N GLN A 82 -3.99 -12.68 -0.04
CA GLN A 82 -4.77 -11.70 0.72
C GLN A 82 -5.10 -10.46 -0.13
N GLY A 83 -4.48 -10.35 -1.31
CA GLY A 83 -4.77 -9.36 -2.32
C GLY A 83 -3.56 -8.53 -2.70
N ILE A 84 -3.77 -7.60 -3.63
CA ILE A 84 -2.71 -6.79 -4.22
C ILE A 84 -2.21 -5.70 -3.25
N PHE A 85 -0.96 -5.29 -3.42
CA PHE A 85 -0.38 -4.16 -2.67
C PHE A 85 -1.07 -2.84 -3.04
N TYR A 86 -1.01 -1.88 -2.11
CA TYR A 86 -1.36 -0.49 -2.40
C TYR A 86 -0.14 0.20 -3.01
N LEU A 87 -0.28 0.70 -4.24
CA LEU A 87 0.83 1.21 -5.06
C LEU A 87 0.76 2.73 -5.25
N GLY A 88 0.27 3.47 -4.25
CA GLY A 88 0.39 4.93 -4.21
C GLY A 88 -0.58 5.74 -5.09
N THR A 89 -1.23 5.14 -6.10
CA THR A 89 -2.15 5.86 -7.01
C THR A 89 -3.19 4.92 -7.62
N GLY A 90 -4.29 5.46 -8.14
CA GLY A 90 -5.36 4.70 -8.79
C GLY A 90 -6.04 3.71 -7.85
N CYS A 91 -6.21 4.08 -6.58
CA CYS A 91 -6.73 3.19 -5.54
C CYS A 91 -7.98 3.76 -4.86
N PHE A 92 -9.02 2.94 -4.77
CA PHE A 92 -10.26 3.25 -4.07
C PHE A 92 -10.26 2.61 -2.69
N HIS A 93 -10.14 3.44 -1.64
CA HIS A 93 -10.12 3.00 -0.26
C HIS A 93 -11.48 3.20 0.41
N ARG A 94 -11.91 2.25 1.23
CA ARG A 94 -12.94 2.53 2.23
C ARG A 94 -12.38 3.44 3.32
N ARG A 95 -13.06 4.55 3.61
CA ARG A 95 -12.66 5.51 4.65
C ARG A 95 -12.45 4.84 6.01
N LYS A 96 -13.33 3.91 6.38
CA LYS A 96 -13.21 3.15 7.64
C LYS A 96 -11.88 2.41 7.79
N ILE A 97 -11.29 1.96 6.68
CA ILE A 97 -10.02 1.24 6.69
C ILE A 97 -8.85 2.21 6.86
N ILE A 98 -8.92 3.39 6.25
CA ILE A 98 -7.99 4.48 6.54
C ILE A 98 -8.07 4.87 8.02
N TYR A 99 -9.25 4.79 8.62
CA TYR A 99 -9.45 5.03 10.06
C TYR A 99 -9.04 3.84 10.95
N GLY A 100 -8.45 2.79 10.40
CA GLY A 100 -7.96 1.66 11.19
C GLY A 100 -9.06 0.74 11.74
N VAL A 101 -10.28 0.80 11.18
CA VAL A 101 -11.36 -0.12 11.53
C VAL A 101 -10.99 -1.53 11.07
N ALA A 102 -11.01 -2.49 12.00
CA ALA A 102 -10.79 -3.90 11.69
C ALA A 102 -12.02 -4.53 11.01
N PRO A 103 -11.86 -5.65 10.27
CA PRO A 103 -13.01 -6.31 9.66
C PRO A 103 -14.03 -6.80 10.70
N ALA A 104 -15.33 -6.78 10.36
CA ALA A 104 -16.43 -7.00 11.28
C ALA A 104 -16.38 -8.35 12.02
N SER A 105 -16.01 -9.42 11.31
CA SER A 105 -15.80 -10.77 11.87
C SER A 105 -14.83 -10.78 13.05
N PHE A 106 -13.88 -9.85 13.06
CA PHE A 106 -12.92 -9.70 14.14
C PHE A 106 -13.23 -8.56 15.10
N ALA A 107 -13.95 -7.54 14.65
CA ALA A 107 -14.44 -6.47 15.50
C ALA A 107 -15.41 -7.01 16.55
N ALA A 108 -16.28 -7.98 16.19
CA ALA A 108 -17.16 -8.67 17.14
C ALA A 108 -16.38 -9.36 18.27
N ILE A 109 -15.32 -10.10 17.92
CA ILE A 109 -14.43 -10.77 18.90
C ILE A 109 -13.73 -9.76 19.81
N LYS A 110 -13.37 -8.59 19.28
CA LYS A 110 -12.71 -7.53 20.04
C LYS A 110 -13.70 -6.75 20.92
N HIS A 111 -14.91 -6.47 20.44
CA HIS A 111 -15.97 -5.83 21.21
C HIS A 111 -16.43 -6.68 22.39
N GLU A 112 -16.48 -8.01 22.24
CA GLU A 112 -16.72 -8.93 23.36
C GLU A 112 -15.62 -8.90 24.42
N ARG A 113 -14.39 -8.52 24.07
CA ARG A 113 -13.24 -8.46 25.00
C ARG A 113 -12.92 -7.08 25.56
N GLU A 114 -13.13 -6.00 24.80
CA GLU A 114 -12.63 -4.65 25.11
C GLU A 114 -13.72 -3.55 25.10
N GLY A 115 -14.99 -3.89 24.81
CA GLY A 115 -16.09 -2.91 24.79
C GLY A 115 -16.11 -2.02 23.53
N SER A 116 -17.05 -1.08 23.45
CA SER A 116 -17.11 -0.08 22.37
C SER A 116 -16.05 1.01 22.58
N LEU A 117 -15.43 1.54 21.50
CA LEU A 117 -14.48 2.66 21.61
C LEU A 117 -15.10 3.81 22.42
N SER A 118 -14.40 4.24 23.46
CA SER A 118 -14.80 5.39 24.26
C SER A 118 -14.68 6.67 23.44
N TYR A 119 -15.44 7.70 23.82
CA TYR A 119 -15.30 9.02 23.22
C TYR A 119 -13.89 9.60 23.42
N GLU A 120 -13.28 9.31 24.58
CA GLU A 120 -11.90 9.69 24.90
C GLU A 120 -10.87 9.01 23.97
N ASP A 121 -11.11 7.75 23.59
CA ASP A 121 -10.24 7.04 22.66
C ASP A 121 -10.32 7.67 21.26
N LEU A 122 -11.52 8.10 20.85
CA LEU A 122 -11.70 8.79 19.57
C LEU A 122 -11.03 10.17 19.56
N LEU A 123 -11.11 10.91 20.65
CA LEU A 123 -10.40 12.19 20.81
C LEU A 123 -8.88 12.00 20.73
N THR A 124 -8.36 10.97 21.39
CA THR A 124 -6.93 10.63 21.35
C THR A 124 -6.51 10.22 19.94
N LYS A 125 -7.34 9.46 19.21
CA LYS A 125 -7.04 9.02 17.84
C LYS A 125 -7.14 10.13 16.81
N PHE A 126 -8.26 10.85 16.78
CA PHE A 126 -8.60 11.81 15.72
C PHE A 126 -8.23 13.25 16.05
N GLY A 127 -7.90 13.56 17.30
CA GLY A 127 -7.60 14.90 17.78
C GLY A 127 -8.82 15.65 18.33
N ALA A 128 -8.59 16.91 18.71
CA ALA A 128 -9.53 17.69 19.51
C ALA A 128 -10.77 18.24 18.77
N SER A 129 -10.89 18.08 17.45
CA SER A 129 -12.10 18.54 16.73
C SER A 129 -13.27 17.59 16.98
N MET A 130 -14.28 18.10 17.67
CA MET A 130 -15.51 17.37 17.96
C MET A 130 -16.24 16.95 16.68
N GLU A 131 -16.25 17.81 15.66
CA GLU A 131 -16.85 17.52 14.37
C GLU A 131 -16.13 16.40 13.62
N LEU A 132 -14.80 16.36 13.69
CA LEU A 132 -14.04 15.27 13.09
C LEU A 132 -14.32 13.96 13.82
N VAL A 133 -14.35 13.99 15.16
CA VAL A 133 -14.66 12.82 16.00
C VAL A 133 -16.07 12.30 15.75
N GLU A 134 -17.06 13.18 15.65
CA GLU A 134 -18.44 12.82 15.32
C GLU A 134 -18.54 12.22 13.91
N SER A 135 -17.86 12.86 12.94
CA SER A 135 -17.78 12.39 11.56
C SER A 135 -17.15 10.99 11.46
N SER A 136 -16.07 10.74 12.22
CA SER A 136 -15.45 9.42 12.25
C SER A 136 -16.28 8.40 13.02
N ARG A 137 -16.98 8.79 14.10
CA ARG A 137 -17.92 7.89 14.81
C ARG A 137 -18.99 7.32 13.88
N ASN A 138 -19.57 8.15 13.01
CA ASN A 138 -20.57 7.69 12.02
C ASN A 138 -20.00 6.60 11.10
N ILE A 139 -18.72 6.73 10.71
CA ILE A 139 -18.02 5.73 9.89
C ILE A 139 -17.76 4.43 10.68
N TYR A 140 -17.49 4.52 11.99
CA TYR A 140 -17.33 3.34 12.86
C TYR A 140 -18.65 2.62 13.13
N SER A 141 -19.73 3.37 13.38
CA SER A 141 -21.05 2.81 13.67
C SER A 141 -21.78 2.27 12.43
N VAL A 142 -21.26 2.51 11.23
CA VAL A 142 -21.92 2.19 9.94
C VAL A 142 -23.33 2.83 9.86
N GLU A 143 -23.54 3.91 10.60
CA GLU A 143 -24.78 4.67 10.56
C GLU A 143 -24.68 5.67 9.40
N ILE A 144 -25.59 5.55 8.44
CA ILE A 144 -25.73 6.55 7.39
C ILE A 144 -26.31 7.80 8.07
N PRO A 145 -25.59 8.94 8.10
CA PRO A 145 -26.10 10.12 8.77
C PRO A 145 -27.47 10.51 8.17
N PRO A 146 -28.47 10.83 9.00
CA PRO A 146 -29.85 11.08 8.55
C PRO A 146 -30.00 12.37 7.70
N LYS A 147 -28.92 13.15 7.51
CA LYS A 147 -28.91 14.38 6.74
C LYS A 147 -27.83 14.35 5.66
N PRO A 148 -28.20 14.33 4.37
CA PRO A 148 -27.24 14.32 3.26
C PRO A 148 -26.59 15.69 2.99
N MET A 149 -27.13 16.79 3.53
CA MET A 149 -26.69 18.14 3.18
C MET A 149 -26.03 18.85 4.37
N ILE A 150 -24.70 18.75 4.43
CA ILE A 150 -23.87 19.62 5.26
C ILE A 150 -23.73 20.94 4.49
N ASP A 151 -24.09 22.08 5.09
CA ASP A 151 -23.69 23.37 4.53
C ASP A 151 -22.16 23.47 4.61
N ILE A 152 -21.50 23.30 3.47
CA ILE A 152 -20.03 23.33 3.37
C ILE A 152 -19.48 24.65 3.92
N THR A 153 -20.22 25.75 3.75
CA THR A 153 -19.84 27.08 4.23
C THR A 153 -19.67 27.10 5.75
N SER A 154 -20.60 26.47 6.47
CA SER A 154 -20.54 26.34 7.94
C SER A 154 -19.35 25.53 8.45
N ARG A 155 -18.76 24.66 7.61
CA ARG A 155 -17.63 23.78 7.98
C ARG A 155 -16.26 24.33 7.61
N ILE A 156 -16.17 25.48 6.95
CA ILE A 156 -14.88 26.06 6.50
C ILE A 156 -13.92 26.29 7.67
N GLN A 157 -14.40 26.78 8.82
CA GLN A 157 -13.51 27.03 9.97
C GLN A 157 -12.99 25.74 10.58
N VAL A 158 -13.83 24.72 10.70
CA VAL A 158 -13.45 23.38 11.15
C VAL A 158 -12.45 22.75 10.17
N ALA A 159 -12.71 22.86 8.86
CA ALA A 159 -11.79 22.40 7.82
C ALA A 159 -10.41 23.06 7.94
N LYS A 160 -10.35 24.37 8.19
CA LYS A 160 -9.10 25.08 8.47
C LYS A 160 -8.42 24.55 9.73
N GLN A 161 -9.16 24.37 10.82
CA GLN A 161 -8.63 23.83 12.08
C GLN A 161 -8.02 22.44 11.91
N VAL A 162 -8.73 21.50 11.28
CA VAL A 162 -8.23 20.12 11.09
C VAL A 162 -7.09 20.02 10.05
N SER A 163 -6.83 21.11 9.31
CA SER A 163 -5.76 21.22 8.33
C SER A 163 -4.47 21.82 8.87
N THR A 164 -4.44 22.31 10.12
CA THR A 164 -3.24 22.95 10.66
C THR A 164 -2.08 21.96 10.80
N CYS A 165 -0.85 22.47 10.69
CA CYS A 165 0.38 21.67 10.75
C CYS A 165 0.57 20.97 12.10
N ASN A 166 0.04 21.54 13.18
CA ASN A 166 0.16 21.02 14.54
C ASN A 166 -1.02 20.14 14.96
N TYR A 167 -2.04 19.96 14.10
CA TYR A 167 -3.26 19.24 14.46
C TYR A 167 -3.00 17.80 14.90
N GLU A 168 -1.98 17.15 14.31
CA GLU A 168 -1.65 15.75 14.59
C GLU A 168 -0.84 15.55 15.89
N THR A 169 -0.41 16.63 16.55
CA THR A 169 0.38 16.56 17.78
C THR A 169 -0.38 15.83 18.88
N GLY A 170 0.19 14.74 19.38
CA GLY A 170 -0.44 13.92 20.42
C GLY A 170 -1.64 13.09 19.95
N THR A 171 -1.81 12.95 18.64
CA THR A 171 -2.82 12.08 18.03
C THR A 171 -2.20 10.83 17.43
N HIS A 172 -3.02 9.87 17.01
CA HIS A 172 -2.53 8.63 16.36
C HIS A 172 -2.53 8.69 14.82
N TRP A 173 -2.61 9.88 14.22
CA TRP A 173 -2.49 10.05 12.77
C TRP A 173 -1.11 9.62 12.28
N GLY A 174 -1.10 8.79 11.24
CA GLY A 174 0.11 8.20 10.66
C GLY A 174 0.66 6.98 11.40
N GLU A 175 0.28 6.78 12.66
CA GLU A 175 0.68 5.62 13.46
C GLU A 175 -0.37 4.51 13.40
N GLU A 176 -1.58 4.79 13.88
CA GLU A 176 -2.69 3.82 13.91
C GLU A 176 -3.76 4.10 12.86
N ILE A 177 -3.92 5.34 12.42
CA ILE A 177 -4.92 5.78 11.44
C ILE A 177 -4.28 6.65 10.34
N GLY A 178 -4.97 6.83 9.23
CA GLY A 178 -4.43 7.56 8.06
C GLY A 178 -3.48 6.71 7.21
N TRP A 179 -2.75 7.34 6.31
CA TRP A 179 -1.57 6.80 5.63
C TRP A 179 -0.41 6.74 6.62
N SER A 180 0.29 5.61 6.63
CA SER A 180 1.32 5.29 7.62
C SER A 180 2.56 6.18 7.50
N TYR A 181 3.13 6.59 8.63
CA TYR A 181 4.41 7.31 8.69
C TYR A 181 5.58 6.36 8.91
N GLY A 182 6.80 6.89 8.71
CA GLY A 182 8.04 6.19 9.06
C GLY A 182 8.69 5.38 7.92
N SER A 183 8.25 5.56 6.67
CA SER A 183 8.95 5.02 5.50
C SER A 183 8.76 5.93 4.28
N MET A 184 9.76 5.95 3.38
CA MET A 184 9.65 6.54 2.04
C MET A 184 8.75 5.74 1.08
N ALA A 185 8.33 4.53 1.46
CA ALA A 185 7.36 3.72 0.74
C ALA A 185 6.08 3.60 1.59
N GLU A 186 5.48 4.75 1.91
CA GLU A 186 4.33 4.84 2.82
C GLU A 186 3.09 4.15 2.26
N ASP A 187 2.98 4.08 0.93
CA ASP A 187 1.95 3.36 0.22
C ASP A 187 1.98 1.87 0.53
N ILE A 188 3.12 1.22 0.30
CA ILE A 188 3.32 -0.19 0.58
C ILE A 188 3.14 -0.47 2.08
N LEU A 189 3.69 0.39 2.95
CA LEU A 189 3.52 0.27 4.40
C LEU A 189 2.04 0.37 4.81
N THR A 190 1.29 1.32 4.24
CA THR A 190 -0.14 1.49 4.50
C THR A 190 -0.92 0.25 4.04
N GLY A 191 -0.62 -0.27 2.85
CA GLY A 191 -1.20 -1.51 2.32
C GLY A 191 -0.94 -2.71 3.23
N GLN A 192 0.30 -2.86 3.70
CA GLN A 192 0.67 -3.94 4.62
C GLN A 192 -0.05 -3.82 5.95
N ARG A 193 -0.21 -2.60 6.49
CA ARG A 193 -0.97 -2.38 7.73
C ARG A 193 -2.44 -2.78 7.57
N ILE A 194 -3.04 -2.49 6.42
CA ILE A 194 -4.42 -2.89 6.09
C ILE A 194 -4.54 -4.43 6.05
N HIS A 195 -3.63 -5.12 5.36
CA HIS A 195 -3.59 -6.58 5.36
C HIS A 195 -3.31 -7.15 6.76
N SER A 196 -2.43 -6.52 7.52
CA SER A 196 -2.09 -6.94 8.90
C SER A 196 -3.25 -6.78 9.87
N ALA A 197 -4.22 -5.91 9.59
CA ALA A 197 -5.48 -5.80 10.32
C ALA A 197 -6.48 -6.92 9.97
N GLY A 198 -6.21 -7.69 8.90
CA GLY A 198 -7.02 -8.82 8.44
C GLY A 198 -7.89 -8.52 7.22
N TRP A 199 -7.78 -7.34 6.61
CA TRP A 199 -8.50 -7.03 5.38
C TRP A 199 -7.89 -7.76 4.18
N LYS A 200 -8.74 -8.15 3.23
CA LYS A 200 -8.34 -8.51 1.87
C LYS A 200 -8.57 -7.34 0.92
N THR A 201 -7.95 -7.41 -0.26
CA THR A 201 -7.94 -6.31 -1.23
C THR A 201 -8.10 -6.85 -2.63
N THR A 202 -8.63 -6.03 -3.54
CA THR A 202 -9.03 -6.48 -4.87
C THR A 202 -8.25 -5.73 -5.95
N LEU A 203 -7.88 -6.45 -7.00
CA LEU A 203 -7.32 -5.89 -8.21
C LEU A 203 -8.45 -5.57 -9.20
N LEU A 204 -8.49 -4.35 -9.73
CA LEU A 204 -9.39 -3.96 -10.82
C LEU A 204 -8.57 -3.70 -12.08
N ASP A 205 -8.39 -4.74 -12.89
CA ASP A 205 -7.80 -4.60 -14.22
C ASP A 205 -8.91 -4.47 -15.26
N THR A 206 -8.95 -3.33 -15.94
CA THR A 206 -10.00 -3.02 -16.94
C THR A 206 -9.39 -2.95 -18.33
N ASN A 207 -10.21 -3.26 -19.33
CA ASN A 207 -9.89 -3.00 -20.73
C ASN A 207 -10.97 -2.07 -21.33
N PRO A 208 -10.65 -0.81 -21.67
CA PRO A 208 -9.34 -0.17 -21.64
C PRO A 208 -8.82 0.11 -20.21
N PRO A 209 -7.51 0.39 -20.03
CA PRO A 209 -6.93 0.78 -18.74
C PRO A 209 -7.72 1.89 -18.06
N ALA A 210 -7.96 1.74 -16.76
CA ALA A 210 -8.77 2.70 -16.02
C ALA A 210 -8.07 4.05 -15.81
N PHE A 211 -6.78 4.01 -15.51
CA PHE A 211 -5.93 5.18 -15.41
C PHE A 211 -4.72 5.07 -16.35
N LEU A 212 -4.28 6.21 -16.86
CA LEU A 212 -3.04 6.34 -17.62
C LEU A 212 -2.20 7.45 -17.02
N GLY A 213 -0.89 7.25 -16.89
CA GLY A 213 0.04 8.32 -16.50
C GLY A 213 1.33 8.35 -17.27
N CYS A 214 2.25 9.19 -16.83
CA CYS A 214 3.55 9.37 -17.48
C CYS A 214 4.65 8.66 -16.68
N ALA A 215 5.39 7.76 -17.33
CA ALA A 215 6.57 7.15 -16.71
C ALA A 215 7.78 8.09 -16.85
N PRO A 216 8.76 8.04 -15.92
CA PRO A 216 10.05 8.69 -16.13
C PRO A 216 10.68 8.19 -17.44
N THR A 217 11.17 9.10 -18.28
CA THR A 217 11.77 8.75 -19.59
C THR A 217 13.30 8.76 -19.59
N GLY A 218 13.93 9.25 -18.52
CA GLY A 218 15.37 9.45 -18.43
C GLY A 218 16.01 8.71 -17.26
N GLY A 219 17.22 8.19 -17.47
CA GLY A 219 17.97 7.39 -16.49
C GLY A 219 18.11 8.02 -15.10
N PRO A 220 18.52 9.31 -14.95
CA PRO A 220 18.67 9.93 -13.64
C PRO A 220 17.36 10.00 -12.82
N ALA A 221 16.23 10.25 -13.48
CA ALA A 221 14.93 10.29 -12.83
C ALA A 221 14.50 8.89 -12.38
N SER A 222 14.66 7.87 -13.25
CA SER A 222 14.39 6.46 -12.92
C SER A 222 15.23 6.00 -11.73
N LEU A 223 16.54 6.27 -11.74
CA LEU A 223 17.44 5.88 -10.64
C LEU A 223 17.08 6.55 -9.32
N THR A 224 16.67 7.83 -9.36
CA THR A 224 16.21 8.53 -8.16
C THR A 224 14.94 7.90 -7.59
N GLN A 225 14.02 7.50 -8.46
CA GLN A 225 12.80 6.79 -8.06
C GLN A 225 13.11 5.42 -7.45
N TYR A 226 13.90 4.58 -8.13
CA TYR A 226 14.30 3.28 -7.60
C TYR A 226 15.06 3.38 -6.27
N LYS A 227 15.90 4.40 -6.10
CA LYS A 227 16.56 4.66 -4.82
C LYS A 227 15.56 4.91 -3.70
N ARG A 228 14.55 5.76 -3.93
CA ARG A 228 13.50 6.05 -2.92
C ARG A 228 12.73 4.78 -2.55
N TRP A 229 12.33 3.99 -3.54
CA TRP A 229 11.65 2.72 -3.30
C TRP A 229 12.52 1.74 -2.51
N ALA A 230 13.78 1.57 -2.91
CA ALA A 230 14.73 0.69 -2.23
C ALA A 230 14.97 1.11 -0.77
N THR A 231 15.11 2.42 -0.50
CA THR A 231 15.21 2.96 0.85
C THR A 231 13.94 2.69 1.64
N GLY A 232 12.77 3.00 1.08
CA GLY A 232 11.49 2.81 1.76
C GLY A 232 11.22 1.36 2.15
N VAL A 233 11.37 0.41 1.24
CA VAL A 233 11.15 -1.02 1.55
C VAL A 233 12.16 -1.56 2.55
N LEU A 234 13.38 -1.01 2.58
CA LEU A 234 14.39 -1.38 3.57
C LEU A 234 14.05 -0.86 4.97
N GLU A 235 13.55 0.38 5.07
CA GLU A 235 13.04 0.95 6.33
C GLU A 235 11.91 0.09 6.91
N ILE A 236 11.00 -0.41 6.07
CA ILE A 236 9.92 -1.32 6.49
C ILE A 236 10.49 -2.67 6.95
N LEU A 237 11.41 -3.26 6.17
CA LEU A 237 12.00 -4.56 6.47
C LEU A 237 12.78 -4.58 7.79
N LEU A 238 13.53 -3.52 8.07
CA LEU A 238 14.35 -3.39 9.29
C LEU A 238 13.57 -2.78 10.46
N GLY A 239 12.40 -2.20 10.21
CA GLY A 239 11.57 -1.55 11.22
C GLY A 239 10.63 -2.49 11.98
N GLN A 240 9.86 -1.91 12.90
CA GLN A 240 8.86 -2.63 13.70
C GLN A 240 7.67 -3.14 12.87
N ASN A 241 7.50 -2.60 11.66
CA ASN A 241 6.47 -3.00 10.71
C ASN A 241 6.93 -4.12 9.77
N ASN A 242 7.94 -4.92 10.15
CA ASN A 242 8.37 -6.07 9.37
C ASN A 242 7.22 -7.09 9.16
N PRO A 243 7.06 -7.65 7.94
CA PRO A 243 5.95 -8.55 7.61
C PRO A 243 5.99 -9.89 8.37
N ILE A 244 7.17 -10.37 8.78
CA ILE A 244 7.33 -11.56 9.63
C ILE A 244 6.71 -11.29 11.00
N ILE A 245 7.02 -10.15 11.63
CA ILE A 245 6.41 -9.73 12.90
C ILE A 245 4.88 -9.62 12.73
N ALA A 246 4.42 -9.03 11.63
CA ALA A 246 3.00 -8.90 11.33
C ALA A 246 2.28 -10.25 11.12
N THR A 247 2.98 -11.28 10.65
CA THR A 247 2.42 -12.64 10.50
C THR A 247 2.35 -13.35 11.85
N THR A 248 3.35 -13.15 12.70
CA THR A 248 3.44 -13.81 14.01
C THR A 248 2.48 -13.19 15.03
N PHE A 249 2.34 -11.86 15.04
CA PHE A 249 1.61 -11.13 16.10
C PHE A 249 0.37 -10.38 15.61
N LYS A 250 0.17 -10.26 14.29
CA LYS A 250 -1.02 -9.62 13.70
C LYS A 250 -1.74 -10.63 12.79
N ARG A 251 -2.43 -10.17 11.75
CA ARG A 251 -3.30 -10.99 10.89
C ARG A 251 -2.84 -11.03 9.43
N LEU A 252 -1.57 -10.77 9.20
CA LEU A 252 -0.99 -10.92 7.87
C LEU A 252 -0.91 -12.42 7.55
N GLN A 253 -1.51 -12.85 6.45
CA GLN A 253 -1.44 -14.25 6.05
C GLN A 253 -0.02 -14.65 5.66
N PHE A 254 0.40 -15.87 6.00
CA PHE A 254 1.76 -16.35 5.70
C PHE A 254 2.15 -16.20 4.22
N ARG A 255 1.26 -16.55 3.29
CA ARG A 255 1.53 -16.40 1.84
C ARG A 255 1.64 -14.92 1.44
N GLN A 256 0.87 -14.03 2.07
CA GLN A 256 0.97 -12.60 1.83
C GLN A 256 2.27 -12.03 2.39
N CYS A 257 2.74 -12.52 3.54
CA CYS A 257 4.04 -12.18 4.09
C CYS A 257 5.18 -12.54 3.15
N LEU A 258 5.16 -13.74 2.57
CA LEU A 258 6.13 -14.12 1.55
C LEU A 258 6.10 -13.17 0.34
N ALA A 259 4.91 -12.75 -0.10
CA ALA A 259 4.79 -11.77 -1.18
C ALA A 259 5.43 -10.42 -0.82
N TYR A 260 5.19 -9.89 0.39
CA TYR A 260 5.85 -8.67 0.86
C TYR A 260 7.37 -8.85 0.97
N LEU A 261 7.84 -10.00 1.47
CA LEU A 261 9.27 -10.28 1.58
C LEU A 261 9.97 -10.33 0.21
N VAL A 262 9.32 -10.87 -0.82
CA VAL A 262 9.84 -10.84 -2.20
C VAL A 262 10.08 -9.40 -2.67
N LEU A 263 9.14 -8.50 -2.37
CA LEU A 263 9.27 -7.07 -2.70
C LEU A 263 10.37 -6.39 -1.86
N TYR A 264 10.46 -6.70 -0.57
CA TYR A 264 11.38 -5.98 0.33
C TYR A 264 12.83 -6.44 0.21
N ILE A 265 13.05 -7.74 -0.02
CA ILE A 265 14.39 -8.31 -0.19
C ILE A 265 15.05 -7.80 -1.48
N TRP A 266 14.27 -7.30 -2.45
CA TRP A 266 14.81 -6.71 -3.69
C TRP A 266 15.93 -5.69 -3.42
N SER A 267 15.77 -4.78 -2.46
CA SER A 267 16.81 -3.79 -2.13
C SER A 267 18.05 -4.42 -1.48
N MET A 268 17.88 -5.50 -0.73
CA MET A 268 18.98 -6.22 -0.06
C MET A 268 19.81 -7.09 -1.00
N ARG A 269 19.26 -7.46 -2.16
CA ARG A 269 19.98 -8.28 -3.14
C ARG A 269 21.15 -7.55 -3.81
N ALA A 270 21.04 -6.23 -3.96
CA ALA A 270 22.01 -5.41 -4.70
C ALA A 270 23.50 -5.66 -4.34
N PRO A 271 23.94 -5.63 -3.06
CA PRO A 271 25.33 -5.90 -2.72
C PRO A 271 25.76 -7.34 -3.04
N PHE A 272 24.90 -8.33 -2.86
CA PHE A 272 25.23 -9.73 -3.15
C PHE A 272 25.32 -9.98 -4.65
N GLU A 273 24.41 -9.41 -5.42
CA GLU A 273 24.43 -9.47 -6.88
C GLU A 273 25.67 -8.77 -7.45
N LEU A 274 26.07 -7.64 -6.87
CA LEU A 274 27.34 -6.99 -7.23
C LEU A 274 28.55 -7.87 -6.93
N CYS A 275 28.63 -8.46 -5.74
CA CYS A 275 29.71 -9.40 -5.39
C CYS A 275 29.77 -10.59 -6.36
N TYR A 276 28.61 -11.16 -6.70
CA TYR A 276 28.53 -12.27 -7.65
C TYR A 276 28.95 -11.84 -9.07
N ALA A 277 28.51 -10.68 -9.53
CA ALA A 277 28.87 -10.14 -10.85
C ALA A 277 30.38 -9.84 -10.96
N LEU A 278 31.01 -9.40 -9.87
CA LEU A 278 32.46 -9.12 -9.82
C LEU A 278 33.32 -10.38 -9.64
N LEU A 279 32.72 -11.50 -9.22
CA LEU A 279 33.45 -12.74 -8.96
C LEU A 279 34.13 -13.29 -10.21
N GLY A 280 33.42 -13.31 -11.35
CA GLY A 280 33.98 -13.77 -12.63
C GLY A 280 35.21 -12.95 -13.06
N PRO A 281 35.09 -11.62 -13.19
CA PRO A 281 36.23 -10.73 -13.46
C PRO A 281 37.39 -10.93 -12.47
N PHE A 282 37.11 -11.03 -11.17
CA PHE A 282 38.13 -11.26 -10.15
C PHE A 282 38.88 -12.59 -10.36
N CYS A 283 38.15 -13.68 -10.64
CA CYS A 283 38.74 -14.98 -10.96
C CYS A 283 39.63 -14.94 -12.21
N LEU A 284 39.20 -14.21 -13.26
CA LEU A 284 39.99 -14.00 -14.47
C LEU A 284 41.29 -13.25 -14.18
N PHE A 285 41.24 -12.15 -13.42
CA PHE A 285 42.43 -11.38 -13.07
C PHE A 285 43.43 -12.15 -12.19
N ARG A 286 42.93 -13.05 -11.35
CA ARG A 286 43.77 -13.86 -10.44
C ARG A 286 44.16 -15.23 -11.01
N ASN A 287 43.74 -15.54 -12.24
CA ASN A 287 43.95 -16.84 -12.89
C ASN A 287 43.48 -18.03 -12.02
N HIS A 288 42.38 -17.84 -11.29
CA HIS A 288 41.74 -18.88 -10.47
C HIS A 288 40.44 -19.34 -11.13
N SER A 289 40.16 -20.65 -11.05
CA SER A 289 38.87 -21.19 -11.49
C SER A 289 37.84 -21.03 -10.39
N PHE A 290 36.67 -20.46 -10.72
CA PHE A 290 35.50 -20.44 -9.83
C PHE A 290 34.86 -21.82 -9.73
N LEU A 291 34.88 -22.61 -10.81
CA LEU A 291 34.35 -23.98 -10.82
C LEU A 291 35.41 -24.96 -10.31
N LEU A 292 34.98 -25.92 -9.49
CA LEU A 292 35.79 -27.08 -9.14
C LEU A 292 36.21 -27.79 -10.44
N LYS A 293 37.51 -27.96 -10.65
CA LYS A 293 38.01 -28.83 -11.72
C LYS A 293 37.63 -30.26 -11.33
N VAL A 294 36.58 -30.79 -11.94
CA VAL A 294 36.28 -32.22 -11.87
C VAL A 294 37.28 -32.92 -12.79
N ASN A 295 38.29 -33.56 -12.20
CA ASN A 295 39.16 -34.48 -12.95
C ASN A 295 38.33 -35.72 -13.30
N PHE A 296 37.76 -35.78 -14.51
CA PHE A 296 37.31 -37.04 -15.07
C PHE A 296 38.55 -37.91 -15.32
N CYS A 297 38.86 -38.78 -14.37
CA CYS A 297 39.81 -39.86 -14.56
C CYS A 297 39.17 -40.87 -15.52
N LEU A 298 39.35 -40.66 -16.83
CA LEU A 298 39.06 -41.69 -17.83
C LEU A 298 40.15 -42.75 -17.70
N THR A 299 39.91 -43.76 -16.87
CA THR A 299 40.68 -45.00 -16.86
C THR A 299 40.37 -45.71 -18.18
N VAL A 300 41.18 -45.44 -19.21
CA VAL A 300 41.19 -46.26 -20.41
C VAL A 300 41.83 -47.59 -20.03
N HIS A 301 41.00 -48.59 -19.71
CA HIS A 301 41.45 -49.98 -19.70
C HIS A 301 41.70 -50.39 -21.16
N SER A 302 42.96 -50.32 -21.57
CA SER A 302 43.44 -51.03 -22.76
C SER A 302 43.41 -52.53 -22.48
N THR A 303 42.46 -53.22 -23.10
CA THR A 303 42.46 -54.69 -23.29
C THR A 303 43.51 -55.11 -24.31
#